data_AF-A0A7V0SSF2-F1
#
_entry.id   AF-A0A7V0SSF2-F1
#
_cell.length_a   1.000
_cell.length_b   1.000
_cell.length_c   1.000
_cell.angle_alpha   90.00
_cell.angle_beta   90.00
_cell.angle_gamma   90.00
#
_symmetry.space_group_name_H-M   'P 1'
#
loop_
_entity.id
_entity.type
_entity.pdbx_description
1 polymer ?
#
loop_
_entity_poly.entity_id
_entity_poly.type
_entity_poly.pdbx_seq_one_letter_code
_entity_poly.pdbx_strand_id
1 'polypeptide(L)'
;HINDLELYKDKLYISAISKSGNFYNDFLDGVIYELDYQNSNTLVPVLEGLLFQHAIKKFNDTLIFLNSFNGDVLNIANENIVNLPGFIRGLDCQGDLLYIGQSRHRRLEKAKKYFNGISMESGIYVVDIETKMYKFILMPEMCDIFAIQIIENFDNNE
;
A
#
# COMPACT_ATOMS: atom_id res chain seq x y z
N HIS A 1 0.65 -15.22 -2.86
CA HIS A 1 -0.44 -14.32 -3.28
C HIS A 1 0.17 -12.95 -3.50
N ILE A 2 0.17 -12.49 -4.75
CA ILE A 2 0.69 -11.17 -5.14
C ILE A 2 -0.40 -10.14 -4.88
N ASN A 3 -0.04 -9.04 -4.23
CA ASN A 3 -0.96 -7.96 -3.90
C ASN A 3 -0.94 -6.86 -4.95
N ASP A 4 0.24 -6.48 -5.44
CA ASP A 4 0.41 -5.37 -6.38
C ASP A 4 1.77 -5.42 -7.09
N LEU A 5 1.87 -4.67 -8.20
CA LEU A 5 3.02 -4.59 -9.09
C LEU A 5 3.31 -3.12 -9.43
N GLU A 6 4.59 -2.74 -9.45
CA GLU A 6 5.01 -1.41 -9.91
C GLU A 6 6.28 -1.50 -10.75
N LEU A 7 6.31 -0.80 -11.89
CA LEU A 7 7.50 -0.68 -12.72
C LEU A 7 8.31 0.55 -12.29
N TYR A 8 9.57 0.34 -11.91
CA TYR A 8 10.46 1.43 -11.54
C TYR A 8 11.90 1.13 -11.97
N LYS A 9 12.56 2.10 -12.63
CA LYS A 9 13.94 1.97 -13.14
C LYS A 9 14.17 0.65 -13.90
N ASP A 10 13.26 0.32 -14.81
CA ASP A 10 13.27 -0.90 -15.63
C ASP A 10 13.25 -2.24 -14.88
N LYS A 11 12.91 -2.21 -13.58
CA LYS A 11 12.66 -3.40 -12.75
C LYS A 11 11.20 -3.46 -12.35
N LEU A 12 10.67 -4.67 -12.25
CA LEU A 12 9.33 -4.89 -11.75
C LEU A 12 9.40 -5.18 -10.25
N TYR A 13 8.72 -4.36 -9.45
CA TYR A 13 8.59 -4.58 -8.02
C TYR A 13 7.26 -5.25 -7.70
N ILE A 14 7.29 -6.22 -6.80
CA ILE A 14 6.17 -7.11 -6.53
C ILE A 14 5.93 -7.16 -5.03
N SER A 15 4.75 -6.73 -4.58
CA SER A 15 4.34 -6.93 -3.19
C SER A 15 3.60 -8.27 -3.05
N ALA A 16 3.97 -9.10 -2.07
CA ALA A 16 3.37 -10.42 -1.87
C ALA A 16 3.16 -10.74 -0.39
N ILE A 17 1.93 -11.11 0.00
CA ILE A 17 1.51 -11.30 1.39
C ILE A 17 2.32 -12.35 2.18
N SER A 18 3.03 -13.24 1.48
CA SER A 18 3.83 -14.28 2.10
C SER A 18 4.88 -14.79 1.12
N LYS A 19 6.14 -14.78 1.59
CA LYS A 19 7.31 -15.33 0.89
C LYS A 19 7.24 -16.85 0.81
N SER A 20 6.96 -17.52 1.92
CA SER A 20 6.89 -18.99 2.00
C SER A 20 5.61 -19.58 1.41
N GLY A 21 4.58 -18.76 1.17
CA GLY A 21 3.25 -19.20 0.76
C GLY A 21 2.37 -19.72 1.90
N ASN A 22 2.85 -19.69 3.16
CA ASN A 22 2.14 -20.21 4.32
C ASN A 22 1.07 -19.26 4.93
N PHE A 23 0.67 -18.21 4.21
CA PHE A 23 -0.35 -17.27 4.71
C PHE A 23 -1.70 -17.92 5.06
N TYR A 24 -2.03 -19.07 4.46
CA TYR A 24 -3.21 -19.86 4.81
C TYR A 24 -3.17 -20.43 6.23
N ASN A 25 -1.97 -20.63 6.78
CA ASN A 25 -1.72 -21.07 8.15
C ASN A 25 -1.49 -19.88 9.10
N ASP A 26 -1.94 -18.68 8.71
CA ASP A 26 -1.74 -17.44 9.46
C ASP A 26 -0.26 -17.05 9.68
N PHE A 27 0.67 -17.66 8.93
CA PHE A 27 2.08 -17.26 8.92
C PHE A 27 2.28 -16.12 7.91
N LEU A 28 2.50 -14.91 8.44
CA LEU A 28 2.63 -13.69 7.67
C LEU A 28 4.10 -13.30 7.56
N ASP A 29 4.74 -13.76 6.49
CA ASP A 29 6.12 -13.45 6.12
C ASP A 29 6.14 -12.64 4.81
N GLY A 30 5.43 -11.51 4.82
CA GLY A 30 5.30 -10.64 3.66
C GLY A 30 6.65 -10.16 3.13
N VAL A 31 6.72 -10.00 1.81
CA VAL A 31 7.92 -9.65 1.06
C VAL A 31 7.61 -8.66 -0.07
N ILE A 32 8.58 -7.78 -0.37
CA ILE A 32 8.66 -7.06 -1.63
C ILE A 32 9.81 -7.68 -2.42
N TYR A 33 9.52 -8.08 -3.65
CA TYR A 33 10.52 -8.57 -4.58
C TYR A 33 10.87 -7.52 -5.63
N GLU A 34 12.10 -7.59 -6.13
CA GLU A 34 12.52 -6.99 -7.39
C GLU A 34 12.70 -8.10 -8.42
N LEU A 35 12.17 -7.90 -9.63
CA LEU A 35 12.31 -8.79 -10.77
C LEU A 35 13.01 -8.07 -11.93
N ASP A 36 14.17 -8.59 -12.33
CA ASP A 36 14.84 -8.21 -13.57
C ASP A 36 14.31 -9.03 -14.74
N TYR A 37 13.14 -8.65 -15.24
CA TYR A 37 12.45 -9.35 -16.33
C TYR A 37 13.13 -9.17 -17.70
N GLN A 38 14.04 -8.20 -17.83
CA GLN A 38 14.70 -7.91 -19.10
C GLN A 38 15.97 -8.74 -19.30
N ASN A 39 16.77 -8.96 -18.26
CA ASN A 39 18.10 -9.57 -18.42
C ASN A 39 18.20 -10.99 -17.89
N SER A 40 17.64 -11.27 -16.71
CA SER A 40 17.96 -12.50 -15.97
C SER A 40 16.75 -13.29 -15.51
N ASN A 41 15.54 -12.69 -15.54
CA ASN A 41 14.34 -13.19 -14.87
C ASN A 41 14.60 -13.54 -13.40
N THR A 42 15.56 -12.87 -12.76
CA THR A 42 15.91 -13.12 -11.37
C THR A 42 14.97 -12.37 -10.46
N LEU A 43 14.37 -13.10 -9.51
CA LEU A 43 13.51 -12.57 -8.47
C LEU A 43 14.30 -12.48 -7.16
N VAL A 44 14.50 -11.28 -6.63
CA VAL A 44 15.27 -11.04 -5.40
C VAL A 44 14.38 -10.39 -4.35
N PRO A 45 14.32 -10.91 -3.11
CA PRO A 45 13.64 -10.21 -2.03
C PRO A 45 14.44 -8.96 -1.63
N VAL A 46 13.81 -7.80 -1.65
CA VAL A 46 14.43 -6.52 -1.25
C VAL A 46 13.96 -6.05 0.13
N LEU A 47 12.78 -6.53 0.58
CA LEU A 47 12.28 -6.28 1.93
C LEU A 47 11.44 -7.46 2.40
N GLU A 48 11.61 -7.87 3.66
CA GLU A 48 11.02 -9.09 4.23
C GLU A 48 10.45 -8.84 5.64
N GLY A 49 9.59 -9.75 6.11
CA GLY A 49 8.98 -9.66 7.43
C GLY A 49 7.83 -8.65 7.51
N LEU A 50 7.25 -8.29 6.37
CA LEU A 50 6.16 -7.32 6.27
C LEU A 50 4.82 -7.96 6.64
N LEU A 51 3.90 -7.14 7.14
CA LEU A 51 2.56 -7.58 7.54
C LEU A 51 1.52 -6.97 6.61
N PHE A 52 0.90 -7.79 5.76
CA PHE A 52 -0.17 -7.32 4.86
C PHE A 52 0.24 -6.11 4.01
N GLN A 53 1.45 -6.12 3.47
CA GLN A 53 1.87 -5.03 2.62
C GLN A 53 1.04 -5.04 1.33
N HIS A 54 0.20 -4.02 1.15
CA HIS A 54 -0.61 -3.84 -0.05
C HIS A 54 -0.18 -2.57 -0.75
N ALA A 55 -0.33 -2.59 -2.07
CA ALA A 55 0.04 -1.52 -2.95
C ALA A 55 1.53 -1.15 -2.90
N ILE A 56 2.14 -1.02 -4.07
CA ILE A 56 3.49 -0.48 -4.23
C ILE A 56 3.42 0.54 -5.34
N LYS A 57 4.06 1.70 -5.15
CA LYS A 57 3.96 2.81 -6.09
C LYS A 57 5.27 3.57 -6.16
N LYS A 58 5.65 4.01 -7.36
CA LYS A 58 6.69 4.99 -7.54
C LYS A 58 6.21 6.32 -6.97
N PHE A 59 7.03 6.92 -6.13
CA PHE A 59 6.83 8.27 -5.62
C PHE A 59 8.16 9.02 -5.70
N ASN A 60 8.22 10.08 -6.51
CA ASN A 60 9.45 10.78 -6.85
C ASN A 60 10.55 9.80 -7.34
N ASP A 61 11.73 9.83 -6.73
CA ASP A 61 12.87 8.95 -7.04
C ASP A 61 12.96 7.73 -6.11
N THR A 62 11.84 7.33 -5.50
CA THR A 62 11.78 6.14 -4.65
C THR A 62 10.51 5.32 -4.89
N LEU A 63 10.41 4.21 -4.18
CA LEU A 63 9.20 3.40 -4.07
C LEU A 63 8.63 3.55 -2.67
N ILE A 64 7.32 3.60 -2.61
CA ILE A 64 6.54 3.57 -1.39
C ILE A 64 5.56 2.40 -1.44
N PHE A 65 5.19 1.89 -0.27
CA PHE A 65 4.24 0.81 -0.14
C PHE A 65 3.44 0.95 1.15
N LEU A 66 2.28 0.29 1.23
CA LEU A 66 1.47 0.33 2.45
C LEU A 66 1.74 -0.91 3.30
N ASN A 67 2.07 -0.73 4.57
CA ASN A 67 1.98 -1.76 5.59
C ASN A 67 0.56 -1.75 6.18
N SER A 68 -0.37 -2.35 5.43
CA SER A 68 -1.80 -2.05 5.55
C SER A 68 -2.41 -2.29 6.92
N PHE A 69 -1.95 -3.33 7.64
CA PHE A 69 -2.51 -3.64 8.95
C PHE A 69 -2.21 -2.57 9.99
N ASN A 70 -0.99 -2.00 9.93
CA ASN A 70 -0.55 -0.98 10.88
C ASN A 70 -0.94 0.45 10.45
N GLY A 71 -1.37 0.62 9.20
CA GLY A 71 -1.66 1.94 8.67
C GLY A 71 -0.41 2.73 8.25
N ASP A 72 0.74 2.08 8.09
CA ASP A 72 1.97 2.79 7.71
C ASP A 72 2.11 2.89 6.19
N VAL A 73 2.51 4.07 5.73
CA VAL A 73 3.11 4.26 4.41
C VAL A 73 4.62 4.28 4.60
N LEU A 74 5.31 3.34 3.98
CA LEU A 74 6.75 3.15 4.13
C LEU A 74 7.45 3.35 2.80
N ASN A 75 8.71 3.79 2.82
CA ASN A 75 9.58 3.73 1.64
C ASN A 75 10.33 2.38 1.56
N ILE A 76 11.03 2.13 0.45
CA ILE A 76 11.80 0.88 0.26
C ILE A 76 12.95 0.69 1.26
N ALA A 77 13.39 1.75 1.94
CA ALA A 77 14.34 1.69 3.06
C ALA A 77 13.65 1.36 4.41
N ASN A 78 12.35 1.06 4.39
CA ASN A 78 11.51 0.75 5.55
C ASN A 78 11.35 1.92 6.52
N GLU A 79 11.47 3.16 6.04
CA GLU A 79 11.24 4.37 6.82
C GLU A 79 9.78 4.81 6.72
N ASN A 80 9.21 5.25 7.84
CA ASN A 80 7.82 5.69 7.90
C ASN A 80 7.64 7.09 7.33
N ILE A 81 6.80 7.21 6.31
CA ILE A 81 6.46 8.48 5.66
C ILE A 81 5.28 9.14 6.36
N VAL A 82 4.25 8.35 6.67
CA VAL A 82 3.06 8.75 7.41
C VAL A 82 2.37 7.50 7.98
N ASN A 83 1.78 7.63 9.17
CA ASN A 83 0.89 6.63 9.74
C ASN A 83 -0.55 7.15 9.73
N LEU A 84 -1.48 6.34 9.23
CA LEU A 84 -2.89 6.63 9.12
C LEU A 84 -3.68 5.63 9.98
N PRO A 85 -4.79 6.03 10.62
CA PRO A 85 -5.60 5.07 11.33
C PRO A 85 -6.26 4.10 10.35
N GLY A 86 -6.53 2.87 10.82
CA GLY A 86 -7.32 1.88 10.07
C GLY A 86 -6.52 1.03 9.08
N PHE A 87 -7.25 0.22 8.31
CA PHE A 87 -6.68 -0.74 7.37
C PHE A 87 -6.54 -0.11 5.98
N ILE A 88 -5.32 0.30 5.62
CA ILE A 88 -5.08 1.09 4.41
C ILE A 88 -4.76 0.22 3.19
N ARG A 89 -5.34 0.54 2.03
CA ARG A 89 -5.20 -0.20 0.77
C ARG A 89 -5.48 0.71 -0.42
N GLY A 90 -4.88 0.40 -1.56
CA GLY A 90 -4.94 1.26 -2.73
C GLY A 90 -4.11 2.53 -2.50
N LEU A 91 -3.22 2.81 -3.44
CA LEU A 91 -2.27 3.90 -3.32
C LEU A 91 -2.05 4.48 -4.71
N ASP A 92 -2.21 5.79 -4.80
CA ASP A 92 -1.68 6.56 -5.92
C ASP A 92 -1.20 7.92 -5.45
N CYS A 93 -0.48 8.63 -6.30
CA CYS A 93 0.13 9.92 -5.96
C CYS A 93 0.07 10.91 -7.13
N GLN A 94 -0.05 12.19 -6.79
CA GLN A 94 0.04 13.29 -7.75
C GLN A 94 0.75 14.47 -7.09
N GLY A 95 1.94 14.82 -7.60
CA GLY A 95 2.83 15.76 -6.92
C GLY A 95 3.14 15.26 -5.50
N ASP A 96 3.02 16.14 -4.51
CA ASP A 96 3.27 15.83 -3.09
C ASP A 96 2.03 15.28 -2.35
N LEU A 97 0.96 14.96 -3.08
CA LEU A 97 -0.25 14.38 -2.51
C LEU A 97 -0.28 12.86 -2.70
N LEU A 98 -0.54 12.13 -1.61
CA LEU A 98 -0.89 10.71 -1.65
C LEU A 98 -2.40 10.52 -1.48
N TYR A 99 -2.94 9.59 -2.26
CA TYR A 99 -4.33 9.15 -2.20
C TYR A 99 -4.33 7.69 -1.75
N ILE A 100 -4.83 7.45 -0.54
CA ILE A 100 -4.73 6.16 0.14
C ILE A 100 -6.11 5.72 0.59
N GLY A 101 -6.55 4.54 0.18
CA GLY A 101 -7.84 4.01 0.60
C GLY A 101 -7.77 3.44 2.00
N GLN A 102 -8.89 3.51 2.73
CA GLN A 102 -9.15 2.75 3.94
C GLN A 102 -10.30 1.79 3.67
N SER A 103 -10.06 0.52 3.94
CA SER A 103 -11.11 -0.50 3.95
C SER A 103 -11.57 -0.78 5.39
N ARG A 104 -12.79 -1.31 5.54
CA ARG A 104 -13.27 -1.76 6.85
C ARG A 104 -12.39 -2.90 7.36
N HIS A 105 -12.07 -2.86 8.63
CA HIS A 105 -11.20 -3.86 9.22
C HIS A 105 -11.94 -5.20 9.41
N ARG A 106 -11.65 -6.19 8.56
CA ARG A 106 -12.31 -7.52 8.63
C ARG A 106 -11.77 -8.42 9.75
N ARG A 107 -10.53 -8.21 10.18
CA ARG A 107 -9.86 -9.02 11.22
C ARG A 107 -9.99 -8.39 12.61
N LEU A 108 -11.22 -8.15 13.07
CA LEU A 108 -11.52 -7.40 14.31
C LEU A 108 -10.84 -7.98 15.55
N GLU A 109 -10.86 -9.31 15.71
CA GLU A 109 -10.23 -9.96 16.88
C GLU A 109 -8.71 -9.81 16.90
N LYS A 110 -8.06 -9.73 15.73
CA LYS A 110 -6.63 -9.37 15.66
C LYS A 110 -6.47 -7.88 15.99
N ALA A 111 -7.23 -7.00 15.34
CA ALA A 111 -7.15 -5.54 15.56
C ALA A 111 -7.27 -5.15 17.04
N LYS A 112 -8.21 -5.72 17.78
CA LYS A 112 -8.42 -5.46 19.22
C LYS A 112 -7.18 -5.73 20.09
N LYS A 113 -6.26 -6.59 19.64
CA LYS A 113 -5.01 -6.90 20.36
C LYS A 113 -3.90 -5.88 20.10
N TYR A 114 -3.93 -5.22 18.94
CA TYR A 114 -2.86 -4.33 18.48
C TYR A 114 -3.23 -2.85 18.57
N PHE A 115 -4.53 -2.52 18.60
CA PHE A 115 -5.01 -1.14 18.57
C PHE A 115 -5.95 -0.84 19.73
N ASN A 116 -5.80 0.35 20.32
CA ASN A 116 -6.68 0.86 21.37
C ASN A 116 -8.03 1.38 20.83
N GLY A 117 -8.12 1.60 19.52
CA GLY A 117 -9.30 2.02 18.80
C GLY A 117 -9.03 1.98 17.30
N ILE A 118 -10.03 1.61 16.51
CA ILE A 118 -9.89 1.52 15.06
C ILE A 118 -11.14 2.04 14.35
N SER A 119 -10.93 2.77 13.26
CA SER A 119 -12.02 3.21 12.39
C SER A 119 -12.61 2.01 11.65
N MET A 120 -13.94 1.95 11.63
CA MET A 120 -14.72 0.99 10.83
C MET A 120 -15.27 1.59 9.55
N GLU A 121 -14.93 2.85 9.28
CA GLU A 121 -15.34 3.54 8.06
C GLU A 121 -14.48 3.13 6.87
N SER A 122 -15.03 3.27 5.67
CA SER A 122 -14.26 3.21 4.42
C SER A 122 -14.20 4.58 3.77
N GLY A 123 -13.11 4.86 3.07
CA GLY A 123 -12.92 6.17 2.46
C GLY A 123 -11.49 6.40 1.99
N ILE A 124 -11.20 7.59 1.51
CA ILE A 124 -9.91 7.92 0.92
C ILE A 124 -9.23 8.99 1.77
N TYR A 125 -8.03 8.71 2.25
CA TYR A 125 -7.11 9.70 2.75
C TYR A 125 -6.47 10.45 1.58
N VAL A 126 -6.49 11.78 1.66
CA VAL A 126 -5.67 12.67 0.84
C VAL A 126 -4.64 13.28 1.76
N VAL A 127 -3.39 12.88 1.60
CA VAL A 127 -2.28 13.23 2.49
C VAL A 127 -1.32 14.15 1.76
N ASP A 128 -1.02 15.28 2.37
CA ASP A 128 0.07 16.16 1.97
C ASP A 128 1.37 15.68 2.62
N ILE A 129 2.37 15.32 1.80
CA ILE A 129 3.58 14.65 2.29
C ILE A 129 4.56 15.60 2.97
N GLU A 130 4.56 16.89 2.63
CA GLU A 130 5.42 17.88 3.27
C GLU A 130 4.95 18.15 4.70
N THR A 131 3.66 18.40 4.86
CA THR A 131 3.04 18.80 6.13
C THR A 131 2.57 17.62 6.98
N LYS A 132 2.43 16.43 6.39
CA LYS A 132 1.82 15.23 6.98
C LYS A 132 0.36 15.40 7.40
N MET A 133 -0.28 16.51 7.00
CA MET A 133 -1.69 16.73 7.22
C MET A 133 -2.51 15.92 6.21
N TYR A 134 -3.69 15.47 6.63
CA TYR A 134 -4.56 14.72 5.74
C TYR A 134 -6.03 15.11 5.90
N LYS A 135 -6.77 14.92 4.81
CA LYS A 135 -8.24 14.91 4.78
C LYS A 135 -8.70 13.48 4.57
N PHE A 136 -9.78 13.08 5.23
CA PHE A 136 -10.46 11.81 4.95
C PHE A 136 -11.79 12.05 4.24
N ILE A 137 -11.94 11.49 3.04
CA ILE A 137 -13.17 11.53 2.24
C ILE A 137 -13.93 10.25 2.53
N LEU A 138 -14.99 10.36 3.34
CA LEU A 138 -15.83 9.23 3.73
C LEU A 138 -16.58 8.65 2.52
N MET A 139 -16.60 7.32 2.41
CA MET A 139 -17.37 6.58 1.41
C MET A 139 -18.31 5.60 2.13
N PRO A 140 -19.48 6.07 2.59
CA PRO A 140 -20.33 5.33 3.53
C PRO A 140 -20.93 4.04 2.94
N GLU A 141 -21.19 4.03 1.63
CA GLU A 141 -21.77 2.87 0.94
C GLU A 141 -20.74 1.83 0.52
N MET A 142 -19.45 2.12 0.72
CA MET A 142 -18.36 1.20 0.39
C MET A 142 -17.84 0.51 1.66
N CYS A 143 -17.40 -0.74 1.49
CA CYS A 143 -16.76 -1.53 2.54
C CYS A 143 -15.25 -1.65 2.33
N ASP A 144 -14.84 -1.83 1.07
CA ASP A 144 -13.47 -2.17 0.75
C ASP A 144 -13.00 -1.36 -0.45
N ILE A 145 -11.82 -0.78 -0.29
CA ILE A 145 -11.05 -0.16 -1.36
C ILE A 145 -9.89 -1.09 -1.65
N PHE A 146 -9.81 -1.56 -2.89
CA PHE A 146 -8.75 -2.46 -3.32
C PHE A 146 -7.59 -1.70 -3.98
N ALA A 147 -7.93 -0.73 -4.82
CA ALA A 147 -6.99 0.08 -5.58
C ALA A 147 -7.51 1.52 -5.67
N ILE A 148 -6.58 2.45 -5.84
CA ILE A 148 -6.83 3.83 -6.21
C ILE A 148 -5.97 4.09 -7.44
N GLN A 149 -6.55 4.78 -8.42
CA GLN A 149 -5.82 5.22 -9.60
C GLN A 149 -6.25 6.65 -9.94
N ILE A 150 -5.26 7.53 -10.06
CA ILE A 150 -5.45 8.88 -10.58
C ILE A 150 -5.36 8.79 -12.10
N ILE A 151 -6.37 9.31 -12.77
CA ILE A 151 -6.45 9.36 -14.22
C ILE A 151 -6.25 10.82 -14.60
N GLU A 152 -5.24 11.12 -15.39
CA GLU A 152 -5.09 12.46 -15.97
C GLU A 152 -6.25 12.70 -16.94
N ASN A 153 -6.88 13.88 -16.87
CA ASN A 153 -7.85 14.26 -17.88
C ASN A 153 -7.14 14.35 -19.22
N PHE A 154 -7.52 13.48 -20.16
CA PHE A 154 -7.26 13.70 -21.56
C PHE A 154 -8.16 14.85 -22.00
N ASP A 155 -7.64 16.08 -21.98
CA ASP A 155 -8.28 17.16 -22.73
C ASP A 155 -8.31 16.71 -24.20
N ASN A 156 -9.51 16.34 -24.67
CA ASN A 156 -9.79 16.10 -26.09
C ASN A 156 -9.72 17.44 -26.82
N ASN A 157 -8.51 17.97 -27.02
CA ASN A 157 -8.25 19.06 -27.94
C ASN A 157 -7.49 18.50 -29.14
N GLU A 158 -8.23 17.88 -30.06
CA GLU A 158 -7.93 17.92 -31.50
C GLU A 158 -8.58 19.15 -32.12
#